data_AF-A0AAE9EAI6-F1
#
_entry.id   AF-A0AAE9EAI6-F1
#
_cell.length_a   1.000
_cell.length_b   1.000
_cell.length_c   1.000
_cell.angle_alpha   90.00
_cell.angle_beta   90.00
_cell.angle_gamma   90.00
#
_symmetry.space_group_name_H-M   'P 1'
#
loop_
_entity.id
_entity.type
_entity.pdbx_description
1 polymer ?
#
loop_
_entity_poly.entity_id
_entity_poly.type
_entity_poly.pdbx_seq_one_letter_code
_entity_poly.pdbx_strand_id
1 'polypeptide(L)'
;MHYLLLVFICAVILIDSSESYDADLEGLVKKTPPENSGVLRNCSSDQVKSIDKCYLEMFNHNLLNVTSLPKANEDPFRMFRLDATGMCRYYSTFSRCVRDMDCLNYNTVEAIFHNELDSSYYLSQTAFLQFYCEHGSDFVFYYDCLEIIDLDELSDTVFNECSVLEVGTCNSVKITTQCERSVFLNYCGHTSAKSYCQYIKVMERMTGWGHCEYMPCINSGYSRKLFFLLIYFALELLLL
;
A
#
# COMPACT_ATOMS: atom_id res chain seq x y z
N MET A 1 -35.25 25.03 13.77
CA MET A 1 -34.32 24.74 12.64
C MET A 1 -33.08 23.93 13.07
N HIS A 2 -33.22 22.95 13.97
CA HIS A 2 -32.09 22.07 14.36
C HIS A 2 -32.37 20.58 14.18
N TYR A 3 -33.62 20.21 13.83
CA TYR A 3 -33.99 18.82 13.54
C TYR A 3 -33.68 18.40 12.10
N LEU A 4 -33.76 19.32 11.12
CA LEU A 4 -33.49 19.01 9.71
C LEU A 4 -32.01 18.71 9.43
N LEU A 5 -31.09 19.30 10.19
CA LEU A 5 -29.65 19.05 10.02
C LEU A 5 -29.24 17.67 10.56
N LEU A 6 -29.89 17.22 11.64
CA LEU A 6 -29.65 15.90 12.25
C LEU A 6 -30.21 14.76 11.39
N VAL A 7 -31.35 14.98 10.73
CA VAL A 7 -31.90 14.02 9.75
C VAL A 7 -31.01 13.91 8.51
N PHE A 8 -30.35 15.00 8.08
CA PHE A 8 -29.41 14.97 6.96
C PHE A 8 -28.13 14.19 7.29
N ILE A 9 -27.60 14.36 8.52
CA ILE A 9 -26.40 13.62 8.96
C ILE A 9 -26.69 12.12 9.11
N CYS A 10 -27.89 11.72 9.54
CA CYS A 10 -28.28 10.31 9.59
C CYS A 10 -28.61 9.73 8.20
N ALA A 11 -29.01 10.56 7.22
CA ALA A 11 -29.29 10.11 5.85
C ALA A 11 -28.01 9.87 5.02
N VAL A 12 -26.91 10.58 5.32
CA VAL A 12 -25.60 10.34 4.66
C VAL A 12 -24.92 9.07 5.19
N ILE A 13 -25.34 8.52 6.33
CA ILE A 13 -24.81 7.28 6.90
C ILE A 13 -25.61 6.04 6.44
N LEU A 14 -26.67 6.22 5.64
CA LEU A 14 -27.56 5.15 5.16
C LEU A 14 -27.62 5.04 3.63
N ILE A 15 -26.53 5.35 2.94
CA ILE A 15 -26.36 4.86 1.56
C ILE A 15 -25.95 3.39 1.65
N ASP A 16 -26.82 2.54 1.11
CA ASP A 16 -26.61 1.14 0.69
C ASP A 16 -25.12 0.80 0.51
N SER A 17 -24.54 -0.10 1.30
CA SER A 17 -24.58 -1.55 1.09
C SER A 17 -24.93 -2.01 -0.32
N SER A 18 -23.93 -2.24 -1.16
CA SER A 18 -23.79 -3.49 -1.96
C SER A 18 -22.80 -3.41 -3.12
N GLU A 19 -21.92 -2.43 -3.20
CA GLU A 19 -20.73 -2.60 -4.03
C GLU A 19 -19.68 -3.29 -3.17
N SER A 20 -19.58 -4.61 -3.36
CA SER A 20 -18.26 -5.21 -3.30
C SER A 20 -17.42 -4.41 -4.29
N TYR A 21 -16.69 -3.43 -3.78
CA TYR A 21 -15.41 -3.11 -4.35
C TYR A 21 -14.60 -4.41 -4.26
N ASP A 22 -14.86 -5.31 -5.21
CA ASP A 22 -13.82 -6.15 -5.81
C ASP A 22 -12.86 -5.13 -6.43
N ALA A 23 -12.17 -4.39 -5.57
CA ALA A 23 -11.07 -3.56 -5.94
C ALA A 23 -10.12 -4.54 -6.57
N ASP A 24 -9.96 -4.38 -7.87
CA ASP A 24 -9.11 -5.17 -8.74
C ASP A 24 -7.67 -5.01 -8.26
N LEU A 25 -7.34 -5.72 -7.18
CA LEU A 25 -6.01 -5.82 -6.60
C LEU A 25 -5.14 -6.76 -7.45
N GLU A 26 -5.68 -7.33 -8.54
CA GLU A 26 -4.93 -8.19 -9.46
C GLU A 26 -3.83 -7.42 -10.24
N GLY A 27 -3.86 -6.09 -10.21
CA GLY A 27 -2.96 -5.24 -10.99
C GLY A 27 -1.61 -4.90 -10.36
N LEU A 28 -1.51 -4.70 -9.04
CA LEU A 28 -0.34 -4.01 -8.46
C LEU A 28 0.75 -4.94 -7.90
N VAL A 29 0.41 -6.19 -7.60
CA VAL A 29 1.35 -7.13 -6.96
C VAL A 29 1.55 -8.32 -7.88
N LYS A 30 2.72 -8.36 -8.52
CA LYS A 30 3.17 -9.51 -9.31
C LYS A 30 4.38 -10.17 -8.66
N LYS A 31 4.57 -11.44 -9.00
CA LYS A 31 5.75 -12.21 -8.63
C LYS A 31 7.02 -11.41 -8.89
N THR A 32 7.95 -11.43 -7.93
CA THR A 32 9.27 -10.82 -8.11
C THR A 32 9.92 -11.37 -9.38
N PRO A 33 10.36 -10.52 -10.32
CA PRO A 33 11.06 -10.98 -11.52
C PRO A 33 12.29 -11.82 -11.14
N PRO A 34 12.61 -12.89 -11.90
CA PRO A 34 13.75 -13.78 -11.57
C PRO A 34 15.08 -13.05 -11.43
N GLU A 35 15.28 -11.96 -12.18
CA GLU A 35 16.49 -11.13 -12.12
C GLU A 35 16.67 -10.41 -10.78
N ASN A 36 15.57 -10.19 -10.05
CA ASN A 36 15.54 -9.49 -8.77
C ASN A 36 15.36 -10.43 -7.57
N SER A 37 15.10 -11.73 -7.78
CA SER A 37 14.85 -12.68 -6.70
C SER A 37 16.08 -12.90 -5.80
N GLY A 38 17.29 -12.63 -6.33
CA GLY A 38 18.55 -12.70 -5.57
C GLY A 38 18.81 -11.50 -4.65
N VAL A 39 18.01 -10.44 -4.75
CA VAL A 39 18.20 -9.22 -3.96
C VAL A 39 17.34 -9.21 -2.70
N LEU A 40 16.21 -9.91 -2.76
CA LEU A 40 15.39 -10.15 -1.58
C LEU A 40 16.03 -11.22 -0.69
N ARG A 41 16.15 -10.92 0.60
CA ARG A 41 16.47 -11.94 1.59
C ARG A 41 15.28 -12.90 1.69
N ASN A 42 15.43 -14.11 1.17
CA ASN A 42 14.41 -15.15 1.34
C ASN A 42 14.44 -15.66 2.78
N CYS A 43 13.25 -15.91 3.33
CA CYS A 43 13.13 -16.55 4.64
C CYS A 43 13.63 -18.00 4.59
N SER A 44 14.24 -18.47 5.67
CA SER A 44 14.46 -19.91 5.87
C SER A 44 13.12 -20.64 6.03
N SER A 45 13.11 -21.96 5.87
CA SER A 45 11.88 -22.76 6.07
C SER A 45 11.26 -22.56 7.46
N ASP A 46 12.08 -22.39 8.50
CA ASP A 46 11.60 -22.14 9.86
C ASP A 46 11.01 -20.74 10.03
N GLN A 47 11.59 -19.74 9.35
CA GLN A 47 11.03 -18.39 9.29
C GLN A 47 9.71 -18.36 8.52
N VAL A 48 9.59 -19.07 7.39
CA VAL A 48 8.33 -19.20 6.64
C VAL A 48 7.22 -19.79 7.52
N LYS A 49 7.50 -20.90 8.23
CA LYS A 49 6.54 -21.50 9.18
C LYS A 49 6.19 -20.56 10.33
N SER A 50 7.13 -19.72 10.75
CA SER A 50 6.87 -18.74 11.82
C SER A 50 5.97 -17.61 11.32
N ILE A 51 6.19 -17.12 10.10
CA ILE A 51 5.35 -16.10 9.46
C ILE A 51 3.92 -16.62 9.22
N ASP A 52 3.76 -17.86 8.78
CA ASP A 52 2.44 -18.51 8.68
C ASP A 52 1.71 -18.50 10.03
N LYS A 53 2.40 -18.88 11.12
CA LYS A 53 1.86 -18.76 12.49
C LYS A 53 1.54 -17.32 12.88
N CYS A 54 2.37 -16.34 12.52
CA CYS A 54 2.11 -14.93 12.81
C CYS A 54 0.81 -14.46 12.12
N TYR A 55 0.56 -14.88 10.89
CA TYR A 55 -0.71 -14.60 10.22
C TYR A 55 -1.87 -15.28 10.96
N LEU A 56 -1.76 -16.57 11.29
CA LEU A 56 -2.79 -17.28 12.05
C LEU A 56 -3.11 -16.60 13.39
N GLU A 57 -2.10 -16.13 14.13
CA GLU A 57 -2.28 -15.36 15.36
C GLU A 57 -3.02 -14.04 15.14
N MET A 58 -2.71 -13.34 14.04
CA MET A 58 -3.41 -12.12 13.65
C MET A 58 -4.90 -12.37 13.39
N PHE A 59 -5.26 -13.47 12.72
CA PHE A 59 -6.66 -13.86 12.46
C PHE A 59 -7.39 -14.42 13.69
N ASN A 60 -6.69 -15.16 14.55
CA ASN A 60 -7.25 -15.77 15.76
C ASN A 60 -7.60 -14.74 16.85
N HIS A 61 -7.08 -13.51 16.76
CA HIS A 61 -7.49 -12.42 17.68
C HIS A 61 -9.00 -12.12 17.64
N ASN A 62 -9.73 -12.60 16.63
CA ASN A 62 -11.16 -12.36 16.42
C ASN A 62 -12.06 -13.60 16.65
N LEU A 63 -11.68 -14.51 17.57
CA LEU A 63 -12.49 -15.67 18.03
C LEU A 63 -12.77 -16.77 16.97
N LEU A 64 -12.28 -16.61 15.74
CA LEU A 64 -12.29 -17.69 14.75
C LEU A 64 -11.09 -18.59 15.07
N ASN A 65 -11.33 -19.87 15.39
CA ASN A 65 -10.26 -20.87 15.49
C ASN A 65 -9.76 -21.23 14.09
N VAL A 66 -8.98 -20.34 13.49
CA VAL A 66 -8.39 -20.52 12.17
C VAL A 66 -7.17 -21.40 12.32
N THR A 67 -7.22 -22.60 11.73
CA THR A 67 -6.11 -23.57 11.73
C THR A 67 -5.25 -23.49 10.46
N SER A 68 -5.71 -22.75 9.45
CA SER A 68 -5.06 -22.56 8.16
C SER A 68 -5.47 -21.22 7.56
N LEU A 69 -4.57 -20.56 6.84
CA LEU A 69 -4.86 -19.25 6.24
C LEU A 69 -6.02 -19.33 5.22
N PRO A 70 -7.04 -18.48 5.34
CA PRO A 70 -8.16 -18.42 4.39
C PRO A 70 -7.69 -17.99 3.00
N LYS A 71 -8.41 -18.40 1.97
CA LYS A 71 -8.11 -18.05 0.58
C LYS A 71 -8.45 -16.59 0.27
N ALA A 72 -7.80 -16.00 -0.72
CA ALA A 72 -8.01 -14.61 -1.13
C ALA A 72 -9.46 -14.30 -1.51
N ASN A 73 -10.16 -15.24 -2.15
CA ASN A 73 -11.56 -15.08 -2.57
C ASN A 73 -12.57 -15.02 -1.40
N GLU A 74 -12.14 -15.32 -0.17
CA GLU A 74 -12.94 -15.15 1.04
C GLU A 74 -12.76 -13.74 1.66
N ASP A 75 -11.89 -12.92 1.06
CA ASP A 75 -11.48 -11.59 1.52
C ASP A 75 -11.21 -11.52 3.04
N PRO A 76 -10.27 -12.34 3.57
CA PRO A 76 -10.10 -12.48 5.01
C PRO A 76 -9.61 -11.20 5.71
N PHE A 77 -9.02 -10.26 4.99
CA PHE A 77 -8.62 -8.96 5.55
C PHE A 77 -9.78 -7.97 5.68
N ARG A 78 -10.95 -8.25 5.09
CA ARG A 78 -12.14 -7.38 5.17
C ARG A 78 -12.45 -6.97 6.60
N MET A 79 -12.44 -7.93 7.52
CA MET A 79 -12.72 -7.70 8.94
C MET A 79 -11.73 -6.74 9.59
N PHE A 80 -10.46 -6.76 9.19
CA PHE A 80 -9.46 -5.82 9.71
C PHE A 80 -9.62 -4.43 9.10
N ARG A 81 -9.91 -4.35 7.79
CA ARG A 81 -10.13 -3.08 7.11
C ARG A 81 -11.39 -2.36 7.63
N LEU A 82 -12.42 -3.12 8.02
CA LEU A 82 -13.66 -2.57 8.60
C LEU A 82 -13.53 -2.20 10.09
N ASP A 83 -12.54 -2.72 10.81
CA ASP A 83 -12.26 -2.35 12.20
C ASP A 83 -11.23 -1.21 12.26
N ALA A 84 -11.64 0.00 11.89
CA ALA A 84 -10.76 1.18 11.87
C ALA A 84 -10.06 1.44 13.22
N THR A 85 -10.67 1.02 14.34
CA THR A 85 -10.12 1.18 15.69
C THR A 85 -9.11 0.11 16.08
N GLY A 86 -9.28 -1.12 15.58
CA GLY A 86 -8.47 -2.29 15.89
C GLY A 86 -7.44 -2.65 14.82
N MET A 87 -7.56 -2.14 13.58
CA MET A 87 -6.72 -2.47 12.43
C MET A 87 -5.22 -2.46 12.77
N CYS A 88 -4.74 -1.37 13.38
CA CYS A 88 -3.33 -1.26 13.76
C CYS A 88 -2.94 -2.08 14.97
N ARG A 89 -3.90 -2.47 15.81
CA ARG A 89 -3.64 -3.44 16.86
C ARG A 89 -3.37 -4.82 16.25
N TYR A 90 -4.17 -5.28 15.29
CA TYR A 90 -3.93 -6.56 14.61
C TYR A 90 -2.60 -6.54 13.84
N TYR A 91 -2.37 -5.48 13.06
CA TYR A 91 -1.10 -5.31 12.36
C TYR A 91 0.09 -5.26 13.34
N SER A 92 -0.06 -4.61 14.50
CA SER A 92 1.02 -4.57 15.50
C SER A 92 1.35 -5.93 16.11
N THR A 93 0.37 -6.84 16.22
CA THR A 93 0.63 -8.22 16.64
C THR A 93 1.46 -8.93 15.58
N PHE A 94 1.03 -8.87 14.32
CA PHE A 94 1.76 -9.46 13.20
C PHE A 94 3.17 -8.87 13.06
N SER A 95 3.29 -7.54 13.05
CA SER A 95 4.56 -6.84 12.85
C SER A 95 5.56 -7.14 13.97
N ARG A 96 5.12 -7.29 15.23
CA ARG A 96 5.98 -7.74 16.33
C ARG A 96 6.45 -9.18 16.13
N CYS A 97 5.60 -10.06 15.63
CA CYS A 97 5.91 -11.46 15.39
C CYS A 97 6.97 -11.63 14.27
N VAL A 98 6.88 -10.83 13.22
CA VAL A 98 7.81 -10.88 12.07
C VAL A 98 8.96 -9.87 12.15
N ARG A 99 9.03 -9.03 13.19
CA ARG A 99 9.95 -7.88 13.27
C ARG A 99 11.42 -8.24 13.02
N ASP A 100 11.85 -9.37 13.57
CA ASP A 100 13.24 -9.80 13.49
C ASP A 100 13.51 -10.62 12.21
N MET A 101 12.49 -10.76 11.35
CA MET A 101 12.49 -11.48 10.07
C MET A 101 12.38 -10.46 8.93
N ASP A 102 13.50 -9.84 8.57
CA ASP A 102 13.62 -8.94 7.42
C ASP A 102 13.62 -9.71 6.09
N CYS A 103 12.59 -10.54 5.88
CA CYS A 103 12.44 -11.43 4.75
C CYS A 103 10.97 -11.60 4.31
N LEU A 104 10.05 -10.77 4.82
CA LEU A 104 8.65 -10.76 4.37
C LEU A 104 8.55 -10.12 2.97
N ASN A 105 8.50 -10.98 1.97
CA ASN A 105 8.42 -10.60 0.57
C ASN A 105 7.58 -11.61 -0.24
N TYR A 106 7.37 -11.36 -1.54
CA TYR A 106 6.57 -12.23 -2.39
C TYR A 106 7.02 -13.70 -2.34
N ASN A 107 8.31 -14.01 -2.45
CA ASN A 107 8.80 -15.39 -2.42
C ASN A 107 8.48 -16.10 -1.11
N THR A 108 8.57 -15.38 0.01
CA THR A 108 8.19 -15.89 1.33
C THR A 108 6.71 -16.20 1.39
N VAL A 109 5.85 -15.34 0.84
CA VAL A 109 4.40 -15.57 0.81
C VAL A 109 4.02 -16.68 -0.17
N GLU A 110 4.68 -16.76 -1.33
CA GLU A 110 4.55 -17.86 -2.30
C GLU A 110 4.94 -19.22 -1.69
N ALA A 111 5.94 -19.23 -0.79
CA ALA A 111 6.32 -20.43 -0.05
C ALA A 111 5.26 -20.89 0.97
N ILE A 112 4.31 -20.02 1.37
CA ILE A 112 3.19 -20.36 2.26
C ILE A 112 2.00 -20.88 1.45
N PHE A 113 1.62 -20.17 0.39
CA PHE A 113 0.36 -20.44 -0.34
C PHE A 113 0.52 -21.30 -1.60
N HIS A 114 1.73 -21.37 -2.15
CA HIS A 114 2.05 -22.11 -3.39
C HIS A 114 1.21 -21.70 -4.62
N ASN A 115 0.61 -20.50 -4.60
CA ASN A 115 -0.15 -19.95 -5.72
C ASN A 115 -0.06 -18.42 -5.75
N GLU A 116 -0.13 -17.84 -6.95
CA GLU A 116 0.05 -16.40 -7.17
C GLU A 116 -1.09 -15.54 -6.61
N LEU A 117 -2.33 -16.02 -6.73
CA LEU A 117 -3.51 -15.27 -6.31
C LEU A 117 -3.48 -14.96 -4.80
N ASP A 118 -3.36 -16.00 -3.97
CA ASP A 118 -3.30 -15.84 -2.53
C ASP A 118 -2.04 -15.07 -2.12
N SER A 119 -0.91 -15.32 -2.79
CA SER A 119 0.35 -14.66 -2.45
C SER A 119 0.31 -13.16 -2.69
N SER A 120 -0.21 -12.76 -3.85
CA SER A 120 -0.34 -11.35 -4.24
C SER A 120 -1.34 -10.63 -3.33
N TYR A 121 -2.46 -11.28 -3.03
CA TYR A 121 -3.46 -10.76 -2.12
C TYR A 121 -2.90 -10.53 -0.71
N TYR A 122 -2.30 -11.55 -0.07
CA TYR A 122 -1.77 -11.41 1.29
C TYR A 122 -0.65 -10.39 1.39
N LEU A 123 0.24 -10.34 0.39
CA LEU A 123 1.31 -9.35 0.35
C LEU A 123 0.75 -7.92 0.22
N SER A 124 -0.21 -7.73 -0.70
CA SER A 124 -0.89 -6.44 -0.91
C SER A 124 -1.61 -5.95 0.35
N GLN A 125 -2.41 -6.82 0.97
CA GLN A 125 -3.16 -6.48 2.18
C GLN A 125 -2.23 -6.16 3.36
N THR A 126 -1.12 -6.87 3.48
CA THR A 126 -0.14 -6.62 4.53
C THR A 126 0.63 -5.31 4.30
N ALA A 127 0.97 -4.99 3.05
CA ALA A 127 1.56 -3.71 2.69
C ALA A 127 0.61 -2.53 2.96
N PHE A 128 -0.68 -2.71 2.63
CA PHE A 128 -1.72 -1.72 2.91
C PHE A 128 -1.88 -1.47 4.41
N LEU A 129 -1.97 -2.53 5.22
CA LEU A 129 -2.01 -2.42 6.68
C LEU A 129 -0.78 -1.69 7.23
N GLN A 130 0.40 -2.03 6.73
CA GLN A 130 1.63 -1.35 7.12
C GLN A 130 1.58 0.14 6.80
N PHE A 131 1.20 0.49 5.57
CA PHE A 131 1.09 1.89 5.14
C PHE A 131 0.08 2.66 6.00
N TYR A 132 -1.11 2.11 6.21
CA TYR A 132 -2.13 2.70 7.07
C TYR A 132 -1.59 2.97 8.49
N CYS A 133 -0.91 1.99 9.09
CA CYS A 133 -0.49 2.07 10.49
C CYS A 133 0.80 2.86 10.74
N GLU A 134 1.74 2.85 9.80
CA GLU A 134 3.03 3.55 9.95
C GLU A 134 3.00 4.95 9.35
N HIS A 135 2.08 5.20 8.40
CA HIS A 135 1.98 6.44 7.64
C HIS A 135 0.59 7.05 7.70
N GLY A 136 -0.10 6.98 8.85
CA GLY A 136 -1.51 7.40 8.99
C GLY A 136 -1.86 8.79 8.43
N SER A 137 -0.98 9.79 8.56
CA SER A 137 -1.21 11.10 7.91
C SER A 137 -1.14 11.04 6.39
N ASP A 138 -0.19 10.28 5.84
CA ASP A 138 -0.08 10.08 4.39
C ASP A 138 -1.26 9.21 3.89
N PHE A 139 -1.74 8.24 4.69
CA PHE A 139 -2.89 7.40 4.37
C PHE A 139 -4.16 8.22 4.10
N VAL A 140 -4.50 9.18 4.97
CA VAL A 140 -5.70 10.03 4.77
C VAL A 140 -5.62 10.72 3.41
N PHE A 141 -4.50 11.37 3.08
CA PHE A 141 -4.33 12.02 1.76
C PHE A 141 -4.33 11.05 0.58
N TYR A 142 -3.88 9.81 0.79
CA TYR A 142 -3.90 8.77 -0.23
C TYR A 142 -5.33 8.28 -0.49
N TYR A 143 -6.06 7.99 0.58
CA TYR A 143 -7.42 7.45 0.53
C TYR A 143 -8.42 8.48 0.01
N ASP A 144 -8.41 9.71 0.55
CA ASP A 144 -9.28 10.80 0.08
C ASP A 144 -9.05 11.09 -1.41
N CYS A 145 -7.80 10.96 -1.88
CA CYS A 145 -7.48 11.12 -3.29
C CYS A 145 -8.04 9.98 -4.15
N LEU A 146 -7.95 8.74 -3.69
CA LEU A 146 -8.52 7.60 -4.41
C LEU A 146 -10.04 7.73 -4.59
N GLU A 147 -10.75 8.30 -3.61
CA GLU A 147 -12.19 8.59 -3.75
C GLU A 147 -12.50 9.67 -4.79
N ILE A 148 -11.55 10.59 -5.04
CA ILE A 148 -11.69 11.66 -6.04
C ILE A 148 -11.34 11.17 -7.44
N ILE A 149 -10.40 10.22 -7.56
CA ILE A 149 -10.04 9.60 -8.83
C ILE A 149 -11.17 8.64 -9.21
N ASP A 150 -12.22 9.18 -9.83
CA ASP A 150 -13.35 8.40 -10.32
C ASP A 150 -12.87 7.49 -11.47
N LEU A 151 -12.96 6.18 -11.26
CA LEU A 151 -12.51 5.18 -12.23
C LEU A 151 -13.28 5.27 -13.56
N ASP A 152 -14.50 5.82 -13.55
CA ASP A 152 -15.32 5.99 -14.75
C ASP A 152 -14.95 7.26 -15.55
N GLU A 153 -14.33 8.27 -14.92
CA GLU A 153 -13.74 9.45 -15.60
C GLU A 153 -12.31 9.18 -16.13
N LEU A 154 -11.71 8.03 -15.80
CA LEU A 154 -10.41 7.58 -16.31
C LEU A 154 -10.40 7.22 -17.81
N SER A 155 -11.49 7.52 -18.54
CA SER A 155 -11.47 7.53 -20.01
C SER A 155 -10.52 8.59 -20.59
N ASP A 156 -10.04 9.53 -19.77
CA ASP A 156 -8.97 10.45 -20.14
C ASP A 156 -7.67 9.69 -20.48
N THR A 157 -7.04 10.08 -21.59
CA THR A 157 -5.93 9.38 -22.26
C THR A 157 -4.77 9.00 -21.35
N VAL A 158 -4.55 9.73 -20.25
CA VAL A 158 -3.46 9.47 -19.30
C VAL A 158 -3.62 8.14 -18.59
N PHE A 159 -4.83 7.70 -18.24
CA PHE A 159 -5.01 6.41 -17.55
C PHE A 159 -5.04 5.23 -18.52
N ASN A 160 -5.65 5.42 -19.70
CA ASN A 160 -5.63 4.43 -20.78
C ASN A 160 -4.21 4.06 -21.24
N GLU A 161 -3.26 5.00 -21.20
CA GLU A 161 -1.85 4.69 -21.49
C GLU A 161 -1.16 3.88 -20.37
N CYS A 162 -1.74 3.85 -19.17
CA CYS A 162 -1.11 3.32 -17.97
C CYS A 162 -1.70 1.98 -17.52
N SER A 163 -2.98 1.77 -17.79
CA SER A 163 -3.66 0.49 -17.66
C SER A 163 -3.21 -0.56 -18.69
N VAL A 164 -2.59 -0.13 -19.80
CA VAL A 164 -2.08 -1.00 -20.88
C VAL A 164 -0.65 -1.50 -20.61
N LEU A 165 0.00 -1.01 -19.56
CA LEU A 165 1.37 -1.42 -19.20
C LEU A 165 1.34 -2.76 -18.47
N GLU A 166 1.69 -3.83 -19.18
CA GLU A 166 1.82 -5.16 -18.60
C GLU A 166 2.90 -5.17 -17.51
N VAL A 167 2.50 -5.39 -16.26
CA VAL A 167 3.38 -5.49 -15.10
C VAL A 167 4.18 -6.80 -15.19
N GLY A 168 5.47 -6.69 -15.53
CA GLY A 168 6.33 -7.89 -15.64
C GLY A 168 7.83 -7.62 -15.75
N THR A 169 8.22 -6.45 -16.25
CA THR A 169 9.63 -6.02 -16.34
C THR A 169 9.90 -4.80 -15.47
N CYS A 170 11.16 -4.61 -15.05
CA CYS A 170 11.57 -3.42 -14.32
C CYS A 170 11.20 -2.11 -15.04
N ASN A 171 11.30 -2.09 -16.37
CA ASN A 171 10.91 -0.94 -17.16
C ASN A 171 9.39 -0.70 -17.16
N SER A 172 8.58 -1.76 -17.30
CA SER A 172 7.12 -1.64 -17.25
C SER A 172 6.63 -1.08 -15.92
N VAL A 173 7.17 -1.55 -14.79
CA VAL A 173 6.73 -1.09 -13.47
C VAL A 173 7.22 0.32 -13.20
N LYS A 174 8.44 0.66 -13.62
CA LYS A 174 8.91 2.05 -13.58
C LYS A 174 7.96 3.00 -14.31
N ILE A 175 7.52 2.67 -15.53
CA ILE A 175 6.61 3.51 -16.32
C ILE A 175 5.24 3.59 -15.64
N THR A 176 4.72 2.45 -15.18
CA THR A 176 3.43 2.38 -14.46
C THR A 176 3.45 3.28 -13.22
N THR A 177 4.48 3.15 -12.38
CA THR A 177 4.67 3.98 -11.18
C THR A 177 4.82 5.47 -11.52
N GLN A 178 5.52 5.82 -12.60
CA GLN A 178 5.62 7.21 -13.07
C GLN A 178 4.27 7.78 -13.47
N CYS A 179 3.47 6.98 -14.17
CA CYS A 179 2.17 7.40 -14.61
C CYS A 179 1.20 7.56 -13.46
N GLU A 180 1.05 6.54 -12.62
CA GLU A 180 0.16 6.59 -11.45
C GLU A 180 0.52 7.79 -10.57
N ARG A 181 1.81 8.00 -10.27
CA ARG A 181 2.24 9.21 -9.55
C ARG A 181 1.80 10.51 -10.24
N SER A 182 1.82 10.56 -11.57
CA SER A 182 1.38 11.73 -12.34
C SER A 182 -0.14 11.93 -12.24
N VAL A 183 -0.93 10.85 -12.22
CA VAL A 183 -2.37 10.90 -11.93
C VAL A 183 -2.60 11.50 -10.54
N PHE A 184 -1.95 10.98 -9.49
CA PHE A 184 -2.05 11.53 -8.14
C PHE A 184 -1.64 13.01 -8.07
N LEU A 185 -0.61 13.42 -8.82
CA LEU A 185 -0.19 14.83 -8.90
C LEU A 185 -1.25 15.71 -9.57
N ASN A 186 -1.84 15.26 -10.67
CA ASN A 186 -2.78 16.04 -11.48
C ASN A 186 -4.13 16.19 -10.78
N TYR A 187 -4.65 15.11 -10.20
CA TYR A 187 -5.99 15.09 -9.61
C TYR A 187 -6.01 15.50 -8.14
N CYS A 188 -4.95 15.22 -7.39
CA CYS A 188 -4.94 15.36 -5.93
C CYS A 188 -3.77 16.21 -5.38
N GLY A 189 -2.84 16.61 -6.24
CA GLY A 189 -1.70 17.45 -5.87
C GLY A 189 -0.54 16.72 -5.18
N HIS A 190 0.41 17.52 -4.68
CA HIS A 190 1.71 17.01 -4.21
C HIS A 190 1.65 16.12 -2.98
N THR A 191 0.71 16.36 -2.06
CA THR A 191 0.62 15.61 -0.80
C THR A 191 0.17 14.17 -1.06
N SER A 192 -0.88 13.96 -1.85
CA SER A 192 -1.35 12.62 -2.21
C SER A 192 -0.34 11.88 -3.09
N ALA A 193 0.37 12.58 -3.98
CA ALA A 193 1.47 11.97 -4.72
C ALA A 193 2.62 11.52 -3.82
N LYS A 194 2.95 12.29 -2.77
CA LYS A 194 3.91 11.88 -1.74
C LYS A 194 3.39 10.62 -1.02
N SER A 195 2.12 10.59 -0.63
CA SER A 195 1.52 9.44 0.04
C SER A 195 1.54 8.18 -0.82
N TYR A 196 1.17 8.29 -2.10
CA TYR A 196 1.33 7.22 -3.09
C TYR A 196 2.78 6.72 -3.14
N CYS A 197 3.77 7.64 -3.20
CA CYS A 197 5.17 7.23 -3.18
C CYS A 197 5.58 6.49 -1.91
N GLN A 198 4.98 6.80 -0.76
CA GLN A 198 5.26 6.06 0.48
C GLN A 198 4.66 4.66 0.45
N TYR A 199 3.42 4.52 -0.03
CA TYR A 199 2.80 3.23 -0.25
C TYR A 199 3.63 2.36 -1.22
N ILE A 200 4.05 2.92 -2.35
CA ILE A 200 4.89 2.22 -3.32
C ILE A 200 6.22 1.77 -2.73
N LYS A 201 6.86 2.55 -1.85
CA LYS A 201 8.10 2.07 -1.17
C LYS A 201 7.88 0.84 -0.30
N VAL A 202 6.74 0.76 0.39
CA VAL A 202 6.38 -0.44 1.16
C VAL A 202 6.24 -1.63 0.20
N MET A 203 5.52 -1.43 -0.91
CA MET A 203 5.36 -2.43 -1.95
C MET A 203 6.70 -2.87 -2.54
N GLU A 204 7.55 -1.94 -2.99
CA GLU A 204 8.88 -2.19 -3.57
C GLU A 204 9.75 -3.07 -2.66
N ARG A 205 9.75 -2.80 -1.34
CA ARG A 205 10.49 -3.61 -0.36
C ARG A 205 9.93 -5.04 -0.30
N MET A 206 8.62 -5.19 -0.33
CA MET A 206 7.94 -6.49 -0.23
C MET A 206 8.00 -7.30 -1.53
N THR A 207 8.11 -6.65 -2.67
CA THR A 207 8.08 -7.33 -3.98
C THR A 207 9.45 -7.37 -4.65
N GLY A 208 10.44 -6.62 -4.15
CA GLY A 208 11.81 -6.56 -4.70
C GLY A 208 11.96 -5.68 -5.93
N TRP A 209 10.93 -4.93 -6.30
CA TRP A 209 10.94 -4.11 -7.52
C TRP A 209 11.74 -2.82 -7.37
N GLY A 210 12.05 -2.36 -6.15
CA GLY A 210 12.89 -1.17 -5.93
C GLY A 210 14.34 -1.30 -6.44
N HIS A 211 14.78 -2.50 -6.81
CA HIS A 211 16.08 -2.76 -7.45
C HIS A 211 16.05 -2.62 -8.97
N CYS A 212 14.87 -2.42 -9.54
CA CYS A 212 14.73 -1.87 -10.88
C CYS A 212 15.31 -0.46 -10.85
N GLU A 213 16.56 -0.31 -11.31
CA GLU A 213 17.25 0.97 -11.30
C GLU A 213 16.32 2.06 -11.90
N TYR A 214 16.10 3.12 -11.12
CA TYR A 214 15.24 4.27 -11.45
C TYR A 214 13.72 4.12 -11.31
N MET A 215 13.20 3.42 -10.28
CA MET A 215 11.81 3.71 -9.84
C MET A 215 11.72 5.11 -9.20
N PRO A 216 11.02 6.08 -9.80
CA PRO A 216 11.11 7.49 -9.43
C PRO A 216 9.98 7.90 -8.48
N CYS A 217 9.72 7.08 -7.46
CA CYS A 217 9.04 7.51 -6.23
C CYS A 217 10.02 8.17 -5.25
N ILE A 218 11.15 8.68 -5.76
CA ILE A 218 12.11 9.45 -4.98
C ILE A 218 11.43 10.78 -4.65
N ASN A 219 11.13 10.96 -3.36
CA ASN A 219 10.79 12.25 -2.78
C ASN A 219 11.86 13.25 -3.22
N SER A 220 11.57 14.05 -4.24
CA SER A 220 12.44 15.09 -4.73
C SER A 220 12.43 16.24 -3.72
N GLY A 221 13.17 16.05 -2.62
CA GLY A 221 14.07 17.04 -2.06
C GLY A 221 13.55 18.45 -1.81
N TYR A 222 12.24 18.66 -1.56
CA TYR A 222 11.71 19.98 -1.17
C TYR A 222 12.38 20.48 0.12
N SER A 223 12.85 19.57 0.98
CA SER A 223 13.60 19.89 2.20
C SER A 223 15.01 20.44 1.95
N ARG A 224 15.75 19.98 0.92
CA ARG A 224 17.12 20.48 0.67
C ARG A 224 17.11 21.91 0.14
N LYS A 225 16.22 22.24 -0.80
CA LYS A 225 16.14 23.60 -1.36
C LYS A 225 15.71 24.63 -0.30
N LEU A 226 14.77 24.27 0.59
CA LEU A 226 14.32 25.16 1.66
C LEU A 226 15.40 25.35 2.74
N PHE A 227 16.15 24.30 3.08
CA PHE A 227 17.31 24.38 3.97
C PHE A 227 18.44 25.26 3.39
N PHE A 228 18.77 25.11 2.10
CA PHE A 228 19.75 25.97 1.43
C PHE A 228 19.28 27.43 1.34
N LEU A 229 17.99 27.67 1.10
CA LEU A 229 17.41 29.02 1.11
C LEU A 229 17.47 29.66 2.51
N LEU A 230 17.15 28.90 3.56
CA LEU A 230 17.23 29.38 4.94
C LEU A 230 18.68 29.66 5.37
N ILE A 231 19.63 28.81 4.96
CA ILE A 231 21.07 29.05 5.18
C ILE A 231 21.53 30.31 4.43
N TYR A 232 21.11 30.48 3.18
CA TYR A 232 21.45 31.66 2.39
C TYR A 232 20.95 32.96 3.05
N PHE A 233 19.68 33.00 3.49
CA PHE A 233 19.13 34.14 4.21
C PHE A 233 19.84 34.40 5.55
N ALA A 234 20.19 33.35 6.30
CA ALA A 234 20.92 33.50 7.56
C ALA A 234 22.34 34.05 7.35
N LEU A 235 23.03 33.68 6.27
CA LEU A 235 24.36 34.18 5.91
C LEU A 235 24.33 35.65 5.47
N GLU A 236 23.33 36.08 4.69
CA GLU A 236 23.14 37.48 4.30
C GLU A 236 22.88 38.38 5.53
N LEU A 237 22.09 37.92 6.51
CA LEU A 237 21.82 38.62 7.76
C LEU A 237 23.03 38.73 8.71
N LEU A 238 24.05 37.90 8.53
CA LEU A 238 25.29 37.90 9.31
C LEU A 238 26.40 38.77 8.69
N LEU A 239 26.26 39.17 7.43
CA LEU A 239 27.21 39.99 6.68
C LEU A 239 26.81 41.48 6.59
N LEU A 240 25.66 41.85 7.16
CA LEU A 240 25.15 43.20 7.39
C LEU A 240 25.39 43.63 8.85
#